data_AF-A0A0F9RLA6-F1
#
_entry.id   AF-A0A0F9RLA6-F1
#
_cell.length_a   1.000
_cell.length_b   1.000
_cell.length_c   1.000
_cell.angle_alpha   90.00
_cell.angle_beta   90.00
_cell.angle_gamma   90.00
#
_symmetry.space_group_name_H-M   'P 1'
#
loop_
_entity.id
_entity.type
_entity.pdbx_description
1 polymer ?
#
loop_
_entity_poly.entity_id
_entity_poly.type
_entity_poly.pdbx_seq_one_letter_code
_entity_poly.pdbx_strand_id
1 'polypeptide(L)'
;MVLNRLKKLINKKTNAILYISFFYEKFSIDLDRLDLKSVDLTLEDNIFKKVSQDTEKSIVKMKRVLNDKIAPSQLDPELVETLLDFKIEKSELKKNIFKREIQNFFSGSKRAFFILSRLNLLNGIKINTKIGSKTLLETIDYEDASIERILSFIYKEWGEDFSNVFEDSRKSFLGDKIVSLWG
;
A
#
# COMPACT_ATOMS: atom_id res chain seq x y z
N MET A 1 -3.43 -37.42 12.48
CA MET A 1 -4.85 -37.75 12.20
C MET A 1 -5.84 -36.68 12.68
N VAL A 2 -5.65 -36.10 13.89
CA VAL A 2 -6.54 -35.06 14.46
C VAL A 2 -6.53 -33.74 13.67
N LEU A 3 -5.35 -33.27 13.25
CA LEU A 3 -5.19 -32.00 12.52
C LEU A 3 -5.99 -31.96 11.21
N ASN A 4 -5.92 -33.03 10.40
CA ASN A 4 -6.64 -33.10 9.13
C ASN A 4 -8.18 -33.12 9.32
N ARG A 5 -8.67 -33.63 10.45
CA ARG A 5 -10.10 -33.65 10.76
C ARG A 5 -10.59 -32.26 11.19
N LEU A 6 -9.78 -31.54 11.98
CA LEU A 6 -10.01 -30.12 12.30
C LEU A 6 -9.98 -29.24 11.04
N LYS A 7 -8.96 -29.40 10.19
CA LYS A 7 -8.88 -28.70 8.90
C LYS A 7 -10.16 -28.90 8.07
N LYS A 8 -10.63 -30.14 7.94
CA LYS A 8 -11.88 -30.46 7.21
C LYS A 8 -13.14 -29.81 7.80
N LEU A 9 -13.24 -29.68 9.12
CA LEU A 9 -14.40 -29.06 9.77
C LEU A 9 -14.40 -27.53 9.62
N ILE A 10 -13.24 -26.89 9.72
CA ILE A 10 -13.09 -25.44 9.52
C ILE A 10 -13.29 -25.10 8.03
N ASN A 11 -12.72 -25.89 7.12
CA ASN A 11 -12.89 -25.76 5.66
C ASN A 11 -14.36 -25.84 5.17
N LYS A 12 -15.31 -26.32 6.00
CA LYS A 12 -16.74 -26.32 5.66
C LYS A 12 -17.44 -24.99 5.95
N LYS A 13 -16.86 -24.11 6.76
CA LYS A 13 -17.52 -22.90 7.28
C LYS A 13 -16.92 -21.59 6.79
N THR A 14 -15.74 -21.61 6.19
CA THR A 14 -15.00 -20.41 5.80
C THR A 14 -14.37 -20.57 4.42
N ASN A 15 -14.42 -19.51 3.60
CA ASN A 15 -13.94 -19.52 2.22
C ASN A 15 -12.41 -19.41 2.10
N ALA A 16 -11.72 -18.88 3.11
CA ALA A 16 -10.28 -18.70 3.15
C ALA A 16 -9.77 -18.99 4.57
N ILE A 17 -8.73 -19.82 4.70
CA ILE A 17 -8.19 -20.20 6.01
C ILE A 17 -6.66 -20.11 6.00
N LEU A 18 -6.14 -19.42 7.01
CA LEU A 18 -4.72 -19.35 7.31
C LEU A 18 -4.39 -20.39 8.40
N TYR A 19 -3.60 -21.39 8.04
CA TYR A 19 -3.05 -22.36 8.98
C TYR A 19 -1.65 -21.91 9.38
N ILE A 20 -1.50 -21.41 10.60
CA ILE A 20 -0.19 -21.15 11.21
C ILE A 20 0.13 -22.33 12.13
N SER A 21 1.12 -23.13 11.76
CA SER A 21 1.56 -24.27 12.57
C SER A 21 2.91 -23.94 13.20
N PHE A 22 2.97 -24.03 14.52
CA PHE A 22 4.22 -23.92 15.29
C PHE A 22 4.65 -25.30 15.76
N PHE A 23 5.83 -25.72 15.32
CA PHE A 23 6.56 -26.86 15.85
C PHE A 23 7.86 -26.34 16.47
N TYR A 24 8.43 -27.07 17.43
CA TYR A 24 9.56 -26.65 18.26
C TYR A 24 10.71 -25.96 17.50
N GLU A 25 10.94 -26.31 16.22
CA GLU A 25 11.97 -25.68 15.37
C GLU A 25 11.47 -25.24 13.98
N LYS A 26 10.15 -25.31 13.71
CA LYS A 26 9.60 -25.01 12.39
C LYS A 26 8.29 -24.27 12.51
N PHE A 27 8.21 -23.13 11.83
CA PHE A 27 6.93 -22.49 11.55
C PHE A 27 6.50 -22.87 10.12
N SER A 28 5.22 -23.21 9.93
CA SER A 28 4.65 -23.31 8.60
C SER A 28 3.38 -22.49 8.51
N ILE A 29 3.26 -21.77 7.40
CA ILE A 29 2.07 -20.99 7.06
C ILE A 29 1.50 -21.64 5.81
N ASP A 30 0.28 -22.14 5.91
CA ASP A 30 -0.43 -22.83 4.84
C ASP A 30 -1.76 -22.10 4.62
N LEU A 31 -1.92 -21.53 3.43
CA LEU A 31 -3.10 -20.78 3.01
C LEU A 31 -3.96 -21.70 2.14
N ASP A 32 -5.05 -22.21 2.71
CA ASP A 32 -5.96 -23.12 2.03
C ASP A 32 -7.10 -22.30 1.38
N ARG A 33 -7.39 -22.59 0.10
CA ARG A 33 -8.48 -22.01 -0.71
C ARG A 33 -8.43 -20.51 -1.02
N LEU A 34 -7.32 -19.84 -0.77
CA LEU A 34 -7.03 -18.54 -1.38
C LEU A 34 -6.29 -18.79 -2.70
N ASP A 35 -6.92 -18.47 -3.83
CA ASP A 35 -6.16 -18.34 -5.07
C ASP A 35 -5.27 -17.11 -4.91
N LEU A 36 -4.01 -17.33 -4.52
CA LEU A 36 -3.04 -16.25 -4.33
C LEU A 36 -2.85 -15.44 -5.63
N LYS A 37 -3.16 -16.01 -6.80
CA LYS A 37 -3.14 -15.29 -8.08
C LYS A 37 -4.29 -14.30 -8.21
N SER A 38 -5.38 -14.45 -7.45
CA SER A 38 -6.52 -13.54 -7.46
C SER A 38 -6.40 -12.41 -6.43
N VAL A 39 -5.37 -12.42 -5.58
CA VAL A 39 -5.14 -11.35 -4.60
C VAL A 39 -4.36 -10.23 -5.27
N ASP A 40 -4.97 -9.04 -5.35
CA ASP A 40 -4.28 -7.83 -5.77
C ASP A 40 -3.28 -7.41 -4.67
N LEU A 41 -1.99 -7.62 -4.92
CA LEU A 41 -0.86 -7.24 -4.06
C LEU A 41 -0.08 -6.04 -4.64
N THR A 42 -0.66 -5.32 -5.60
CA THR A 42 0.04 -4.24 -6.32
C THR A 42 0.54 -3.15 -5.37
N LEU A 43 -0.25 -2.79 -4.36
CA LEU A 43 0.14 -1.81 -3.34
C LEU A 43 1.36 -2.29 -2.54
N GLU A 44 1.30 -3.52 -2.03
CA GLU A 44 2.36 -4.12 -1.22
C GLU A 44 3.67 -4.23 -2.02
N ASP A 45 3.58 -4.64 -3.29
CA ASP A 45 4.72 -4.71 -4.21
C ASP A 45 5.31 -3.32 -4.47
N ASN A 46 4.47 -2.30 -4.67
CA ASN A 46 4.92 -0.92 -4.88
C ASN A 46 5.62 -0.37 -3.63
N ILE A 47 5.05 -0.59 -2.44
CA ILE A 47 5.68 -0.21 -1.17
C ILE A 47 7.03 -0.89 -1.02
N PHE A 48 7.11 -2.21 -1.27
CA PHE A 48 8.36 -2.95 -1.12
C PHE A 48 9.44 -2.47 -2.11
N LYS A 49 9.05 -2.18 -3.35
CA LYS A 49 9.94 -1.58 -4.36
C LYS A 49 10.46 -0.22 -3.90
N LYS A 50 9.58 0.68 -3.43
CA LYS A 50 9.97 2.01 -2.93
C LYS A 50 10.91 1.89 -1.73
N VAL A 51 10.57 1.07 -0.73
CA VAL A 51 11.43 0.81 0.44
C VAL A 51 12.82 0.36 0.00
N SER A 52 12.90 -0.59 -0.93
CA SER A 52 14.19 -1.13 -1.39
C SER A 52 15.00 -0.10 -2.17
N GLN A 53 14.39 0.54 -3.16
CA GLN A 53 15.06 1.48 -4.05
C GLN A 53 15.48 2.77 -3.34
N ASP A 54 14.60 3.36 -2.53
CA ASP A 54 14.87 4.64 -1.85
C ASP A 54 15.85 4.47 -0.70
N THR A 55 15.82 3.32 -0.02
CA THR A 55 16.84 2.98 0.97
C THR A 55 18.21 2.90 0.30
N GLU A 56 18.33 2.15 -0.81
CA GLU A 56 19.62 1.96 -1.47
C GLU A 56 20.16 3.28 -2.02
N LYS A 57 19.30 4.08 -2.67
CA LYS A 57 19.65 5.43 -3.14
C LYS A 57 20.16 6.32 -2.00
N SER A 58 19.50 6.28 -0.84
CA SER A 58 19.91 7.07 0.33
C SER A 58 21.27 6.62 0.89
N ILE A 59 21.47 5.31 1.04
CA ILE A 59 22.72 4.74 1.55
C ILE A 59 23.91 5.04 0.61
N VAL A 60 23.71 4.88 -0.70
CA VAL A 60 24.73 5.22 -1.70
C VAL A 60 25.11 6.69 -1.62
N LYS A 61 24.13 7.60 -1.46
CA LYS A 61 24.39 9.03 -1.28
C LYS A 61 25.18 9.31 0.00
N MET A 62 24.82 8.68 1.12
CA MET A 62 25.53 8.85 2.40
C MET A 62 26.99 8.36 2.30
N LYS A 63 27.20 7.14 1.77
CA LYS A 63 28.54 6.59 1.53
C LYS A 63 29.38 7.48 0.64
N ARG A 64 28.81 8.01 -0.44
CA ARG A 64 29.51 8.92 -1.35
C ARG A 64 30.00 10.17 -0.62
N VAL A 65 29.13 10.81 0.17
CA VAL A 65 29.50 12.02 0.92
C VAL A 65 30.65 11.76 1.89
N LEU A 66 30.66 10.61 2.58
CA LEU A 66 31.77 10.26 3.47
C LEU A 66 33.04 9.88 2.70
N ASN A 67 32.92 9.10 1.63
CA ASN A 67 34.05 8.72 0.78
C ASN A 67 34.76 9.94 0.20
N ASP A 68 34.03 10.96 -0.23
CA ASP A 68 34.60 12.20 -0.76
C ASP A 68 35.45 12.95 0.29
N LYS A 69 35.22 12.72 1.58
CA LYS A 69 35.99 13.29 2.70
C LYS A 69 37.13 12.40 3.16
N ILE A 70 36.96 11.08 3.06
CA ILE A 70 37.95 10.07 3.47
C ILE A 70 39.03 9.89 2.40
N ALA A 71 38.70 9.98 1.11
CA ALA A 71 39.63 9.75 0.00
C ALA A 71 40.98 10.52 0.08
N PRO A 72 41.04 11.81 0.49
CA PRO A 72 42.31 12.52 0.63
C PRO A 72 43.09 12.18 1.92
N SER A 73 42.55 11.36 2.82
CA SER A 73 43.16 11.01 4.10
C SER A 73 43.82 9.63 4.06
N GLN A 74 45.02 9.50 4.63
CA GLN A 74 45.70 8.21 4.83
C GLN A 74 45.14 7.50 6.06
N LEU A 75 43.85 7.16 6.03
CA LEU A 75 43.21 6.41 7.11
C LEU A 75 43.46 4.91 6.94
N ASP A 76 43.56 4.24 8.08
CA ASP A 76 43.64 2.79 8.14
C ASP A 76 42.39 2.16 7.51
N PRO A 77 42.52 1.09 6.68
CA PRO A 77 41.39 0.46 6.00
C PRO A 77 40.27 -0.04 6.93
N GLU A 78 40.59 -0.50 8.14
CA GLU A 78 39.58 -0.99 9.10
C GLU A 78 38.72 0.16 9.63
N LEU A 79 39.34 1.33 9.83
CA LEU A 79 38.63 2.55 10.19
C LEU A 79 37.74 3.04 9.04
N VAL A 80 38.22 2.95 7.79
CA VAL A 80 37.41 3.29 6.61
C VAL A 80 36.18 2.38 6.49
N GLU A 81 36.35 1.07 6.69
CA GLU A 81 35.24 0.12 6.68
C GLU A 81 34.20 0.45 7.75
N THR A 82 34.66 0.73 8.97
CA THR A 82 33.80 1.11 10.10
C THR A 82 33.02 2.39 9.80
N LEU A 83 33.66 3.42 9.26
CA LEU A 83 33.02 4.70 8.90
C LEU A 83 31.99 4.55 7.76
N LEU A 84 32.09 3.49 6.96
CA LEU A 84 31.19 3.21 5.84
C LEU A 84 30.20 2.08 6.14
N ASP A 85 30.16 1.57 7.37
CA ASP A 85 29.17 0.58 7.79
C ASP A 85 27.85 1.24 8.16
N PHE A 86 26.96 1.35 7.17
CA PHE A 86 25.62 1.93 7.34
C PHE A 86 24.52 0.89 7.64
N LYS A 87 24.83 -0.26 8.26
CA LYS A 87 23.82 -1.32 8.53
C LYS A 87 22.66 -0.82 9.37
N ILE A 88 22.92 -0.01 10.39
CA ILE A 88 21.91 0.50 11.33
C ILE A 88 21.01 1.50 10.61
N GLU A 89 21.61 2.48 9.94
CA GLU A 89 20.92 3.52 9.17
C GLU A 89 20.08 2.89 8.05
N LYS A 90 20.59 1.85 7.39
CA LYS A 90 19.84 1.11 6.37
C LYS A 90 18.58 0.48 6.96
N SER A 91 18.65 -0.06 8.18
CA SER A 91 17.48 -0.63 8.88
C SER A 91 16.47 0.44 9.26
N GLU A 92 16.92 1.58 9.77
CA GLU A 92 16.06 2.71 10.14
C GLU A 92 15.37 3.34 8.93
N LEU A 93 16.13 3.57 7.84
CA LEU A 93 15.59 4.07 6.58
C LEU A 93 14.47 3.19 6.05
N LYS A 94 14.66 1.86 6.05
CA LYS A 94 13.61 0.92 5.63
C LYS A 94 12.34 1.09 6.44
N LYS A 95 12.44 1.18 7.77
CA LYS A 95 11.28 1.37 8.67
C LYS A 95 10.58 2.69 8.40
N ASN A 96 11.34 3.78 8.24
CA ASN A 96 10.80 5.11 8.03
C ASN A 96 10.08 5.23 6.68
N ILE A 97 10.69 4.72 5.60
CA ILE A 97 10.08 4.72 4.27
C ILE A 97 8.81 3.86 4.29
N PHE A 98 8.86 2.66 4.86
CA PHE A 98 7.69 1.79 4.96
C PHE A 98 6.53 2.49 5.69
N LYS A 99 6.81 3.07 6.88
CA LYS A 99 5.80 3.79 7.65
C LYS A 99 5.18 4.95 6.87
N ARG A 100 6.01 5.71 6.14
CA ARG A 100 5.55 6.82 5.29
C ARG A 100 4.62 6.32 4.20
N GLU A 101 4.96 5.26 3.48
CA GLU A 101 4.10 4.76 2.39
C GLU A 101 2.74 4.23 2.91
N ILE A 102 2.72 3.58 4.08
CA ILE A 102 1.46 3.18 4.74
C ILE A 102 0.63 4.41 5.13
N GLN A 103 1.26 5.45 5.67
CA GLN A 103 0.59 6.70 6.00
C GLN A 103 0.05 7.42 4.76
N ASN A 104 0.76 7.36 3.63
CA ASN A 104 0.32 7.92 2.36
C ASN A 104 -0.95 7.20 1.86
N PHE A 105 -0.96 5.87 1.88
CA PHE A 105 -2.15 5.08 1.53
C PHE A 105 -3.36 5.43 2.40
N PHE A 106 -3.17 5.46 3.72
CA PHE A 106 -4.23 5.83 4.66
C PHE A 106 -4.75 7.25 4.39
N SER A 107 -3.86 8.21 4.17
CA SER A 107 -4.22 9.61 3.94
C SER A 107 -4.94 9.80 2.60
N GLY A 108 -4.50 9.11 1.53
CA GLY A 108 -5.20 9.05 0.25
C GLY A 108 -6.62 8.49 0.41
N SER A 109 -6.75 7.36 1.09
CA SER A 109 -8.05 6.73 1.35
C SER A 109 -8.98 7.59 2.20
N LYS A 110 -8.43 8.33 3.18
CA LYS A 110 -9.19 9.27 4.00
C LYS A 110 -9.67 10.49 3.19
N ARG A 111 -8.85 10.99 2.26
CA ARG A 111 -9.27 12.04 1.30
C ARG A 111 -10.40 11.52 0.41
N ALA A 112 -10.29 10.29 -0.10
CA ALA A 112 -11.34 9.65 -0.88
C ALA A 112 -12.64 9.54 -0.08
N PHE A 113 -12.57 9.05 1.17
CA PHE A 113 -13.70 8.97 2.08
C PHE A 113 -14.42 10.32 2.23
N PHE A 114 -13.70 11.42 2.43
CA PHE A 114 -14.30 12.74 2.57
C PHE A 114 -15.01 13.22 1.30
N ILE A 115 -14.41 13.01 0.13
CA ILE A 115 -15.01 13.40 -1.16
C ILE A 115 -16.27 12.57 -1.40
N LEU A 116 -16.17 11.25 -1.28
CA LEU A 116 -17.28 10.33 -1.53
C LEU A 116 -18.45 10.54 -0.57
N SER A 117 -18.16 10.82 0.71
CA SER A 117 -19.19 11.17 1.70
C SER A 117 -19.98 12.41 1.27
N ARG A 118 -19.29 13.45 0.78
CA ARG A 118 -19.94 14.69 0.32
C ARG A 118 -20.78 14.46 -0.93
N LEU A 119 -20.28 13.70 -1.90
CA LEU A 119 -21.05 13.33 -3.09
C LEU A 119 -22.29 12.50 -2.73
N ASN A 120 -22.16 11.57 -1.78
CA ASN A 120 -23.30 10.78 -1.31
C ASN A 120 -24.37 11.66 -0.61
N LEU A 121 -23.95 12.66 0.15
CA LEU A 121 -24.88 13.64 0.75
C LEU A 121 -25.61 14.47 -0.32
N LEU A 122 -24.92 14.89 -1.38
CA LEU A 122 -25.55 15.59 -2.51
C LEU A 122 -26.61 14.71 -3.18
N ASN A 123 -26.32 13.42 -3.37
CA ASN A 123 -27.30 12.45 -3.86
C ASN A 123 -28.52 12.34 -2.93
N GLY A 124 -28.30 12.37 -1.61
CA GLY A 124 -29.37 12.37 -0.60
C GLY A 124 -30.35 13.55 -0.73
N ILE A 125 -29.88 14.71 -1.20
CA ILE A 125 -30.72 15.89 -1.48
C ILE A 125 -31.15 16.01 -2.95
N LYS A 126 -31.15 14.88 -3.69
CA LYS A 126 -31.57 14.75 -5.10
C LYS A 126 -30.70 15.51 -6.10
N ILE A 127 -29.49 15.89 -5.74
CA ILE A 127 -28.47 16.37 -6.70
C ILE A 127 -27.69 15.14 -7.17
N ASN A 128 -27.99 14.67 -8.38
CA ASN A 128 -27.35 13.48 -8.94
C ASN A 128 -25.89 13.75 -9.27
N THR A 129 -24.99 13.23 -8.44
CA THR A 129 -23.54 13.33 -8.56
C THR A 129 -22.93 11.96 -8.67
N LYS A 130 -21.96 11.86 -9.59
CA LYS A 130 -21.08 10.71 -9.71
C LYS A 130 -19.66 11.17 -9.97
N ILE A 131 -18.70 10.29 -9.73
CA ILE A 131 -17.28 10.55 -9.98
C ILE A 131 -16.64 9.37 -10.70
N GLY A 132 -15.79 9.66 -11.68
CA GLY A 132 -14.95 8.67 -12.34
C GLY A 132 -13.74 8.30 -11.48
N SER A 133 -13.28 7.05 -11.59
CA SER A 133 -12.15 6.55 -10.79
C SER A 133 -10.88 7.37 -11.00
N LYS A 134 -10.58 7.76 -12.26
CA LYS A 134 -9.42 8.58 -12.59
C LYS A 134 -9.48 9.94 -11.90
N THR A 135 -10.59 10.65 -12.06
CA THR A 135 -10.83 11.96 -11.44
C THR A 135 -10.70 11.90 -9.93
N LEU A 136 -11.20 10.84 -9.28
CA LEU A 136 -11.03 10.68 -7.84
C LEU A 136 -9.57 10.45 -7.46
N LEU A 137 -8.84 9.55 -8.13
CA LEU A 137 -7.43 9.25 -7.85
C LEU A 137 -6.54 10.51 -8.00
N GLU A 138 -6.78 11.31 -9.04
CA GLU A 138 -6.12 12.61 -9.24
C GLU A 138 -6.47 13.58 -8.10
N THR A 139 -7.75 13.68 -7.72
CA THR A 139 -8.21 14.59 -6.65
C THR A 139 -7.63 14.25 -5.28
N ILE A 140 -7.47 12.95 -4.98
CA ILE A 140 -6.87 12.51 -3.73
C ILE A 140 -5.35 12.46 -3.79
N ASP A 141 -4.73 12.79 -4.93
CA ASP A 141 -3.28 12.79 -5.12
C ASP A 141 -2.64 11.49 -4.60
N TYR A 142 -3.16 10.36 -5.09
CA TYR A 142 -2.69 9.02 -4.72
C TYR A 142 -3.01 7.98 -5.79
N GLU A 143 -1.98 7.45 -6.46
CA GLU A 143 -2.10 6.52 -7.59
C GLU A 143 -1.47 5.13 -7.33
N ASP A 144 -0.88 4.91 -6.15
CA ASP A 144 -0.16 3.66 -5.86
C ASP A 144 -1.09 2.46 -5.60
N ALA A 145 -2.40 2.66 -5.59
CA ALA A 145 -3.41 1.61 -5.41
C ALA A 145 -4.60 1.77 -6.36
N SER A 146 -5.24 0.64 -6.68
CA SER A 146 -6.48 0.60 -7.44
C SER A 146 -7.63 1.26 -6.68
N ILE A 147 -8.65 1.74 -7.41
CA ILE A 147 -9.82 2.33 -6.77
C ILE A 147 -10.58 1.29 -5.94
N GLU A 148 -10.63 0.04 -6.41
CA GLU A 148 -11.24 -1.08 -5.71
C GLU A 148 -10.54 -1.33 -4.36
N ARG A 149 -9.20 -1.21 -4.32
CA ARG A 149 -8.43 -1.33 -3.08
C ARG A 149 -8.79 -0.22 -2.08
N ILE A 150 -8.92 1.02 -2.56
CA ILE A 150 -9.30 2.16 -1.74
C ILE A 150 -10.73 2.01 -1.20
N LEU A 151 -11.69 1.63 -2.05
CA LEU A 151 -13.08 1.43 -1.63
C LEU A 151 -13.22 0.27 -0.65
N SER A 152 -12.52 -0.84 -0.90
CA SER A 152 -12.45 -1.97 0.02
C SER A 152 -11.88 -1.55 1.37
N PHE A 153 -10.80 -0.77 1.38
CA PHE A 153 -10.24 -0.22 2.62
C PHE A 153 -11.24 0.69 3.34
N ILE A 154 -11.90 1.60 2.63
CA ILE A 154 -12.92 2.50 3.20
C ILE A 154 -14.04 1.71 3.86
N TYR A 155 -14.57 0.69 3.18
CA TYR A 155 -15.63 -0.16 3.73
C TYR A 155 -15.17 -0.91 4.98
N LYS A 156 -13.92 -1.40 5.00
CA LYS A 156 -13.38 -2.12 6.17
C LYS A 156 -13.03 -1.21 7.35
N GLU A 157 -12.54 -0.01 7.07
CA GLU A 157 -12.09 0.94 8.09
C GLU A 157 -13.25 1.77 8.67
N TRP A 158 -14.18 2.22 7.82
CA TRP A 158 -15.26 3.14 8.19
C TRP A 158 -16.67 2.56 8.03
N GLY A 159 -16.84 1.39 7.42
CA GLY A 159 -18.15 0.74 7.29
C GLY A 159 -19.06 1.31 6.19
N GLU A 160 -18.56 2.25 5.39
CA GLU A 160 -19.33 2.94 4.35
C GLU A 160 -19.11 2.30 2.97
N ASP A 161 -20.20 2.15 2.21
CA ASP A 161 -20.18 1.67 0.82
C ASP A 161 -20.58 2.82 -0.12
N PHE A 162 -19.65 3.21 -1.00
CA PHE A 162 -19.83 4.29 -1.97
C PHE A 162 -19.99 3.81 -3.41
N SER A 163 -20.30 2.52 -3.61
CA SER A 163 -20.49 1.94 -4.95
C SER A 163 -21.56 2.69 -5.78
N ASN A 164 -22.55 3.30 -5.13
CA ASN A 164 -23.59 4.11 -5.74
C ASN A 164 -23.10 5.47 -6.31
N VAL A 165 -21.94 5.94 -5.86
CA VAL A 165 -21.36 7.25 -6.22
C VAL A 165 -20.43 7.15 -7.45
N PHE A 166 -20.06 5.94 -7.88
CA PHE A 166 -19.17 5.76 -9.04
C PHE A 166 -19.90 5.72 -10.37
N GLU A 167 -19.24 6.26 -11.41
CA GLU A 167 -19.65 6.05 -12.79
C GLU A 167 -19.17 4.69 -13.30
N ASP A 168 -20.09 3.91 -13.87
CA ASP A 168 -19.74 2.71 -14.61
C ASP A 168 -18.95 3.13 -15.86
N SER A 169 -17.76 2.56 -16.06
CA SER A 169 -16.68 3.02 -16.96
C SER A 169 -17.05 3.17 -18.45
N ARG A 170 -18.28 2.86 -18.84
CA ARG A 170 -18.79 2.93 -20.22
C ARG A 170 -19.48 4.25 -20.57
N LYS A 171 -19.68 5.21 -19.65
CA LYS A 171 -20.45 6.45 -19.92
C LYS A 171 -19.81 7.80 -19.53
N SER A 172 -18.57 7.86 -19.03
CA SER A 172 -18.03 9.09 -18.40
C SER A 172 -17.45 10.18 -19.34
N PHE A 173 -17.68 10.12 -20.65
CA PHE A 173 -16.92 10.98 -21.59
C PHE A 173 -17.32 12.46 -21.66
N LEU A 174 -18.38 12.90 -20.97
CA LEU A 174 -18.90 14.27 -21.10
C LEU A 174 -18.72 15.17 -19.85
N GLY A 175 -18.59 14.59 -18.64
CA GLY A 175 -18.47 15.34 -17.38
C GLY A 175 -17.04 15.72 -16.99
N ASP A 176 -16.07 14.83 -17.25
CA ASP A 176 -14.69 14.99 -16.81
C ASP A 176 -13.96 16.18 -17.51
N LYS A 177 -14.43 16.61 -18.69
CA LYS A 177 -13.80 17.70 -19.46
C LYS A 177 -13.95 19.10 -18.84
N ILE A 178 -14.93 19.31 -17.95
CA ILE A 178 -15.16 20.62 -17.34
C ILE A 178 -14.30 20.81 -16.08
N VAL A 179 -13.97 19.71 -15.38
CA VAL A 179 -13.16 19.76 -14.15
C VAL A 179 -11.66 19.84 -14.47
N SER A 180 -11.20 19.20 -15.55
CA SER A 180 -9.79 19.21 -15.97
C SER A 180 -9.30 20.55 -16.57
N LEU A 181 -10.13 21.59 -16.60
CA LEU A 181 -9.78 22.93 -17.10
C LEU A 181 -9.60 23.97 -16.00
N TRP A 182 -9.75 23.57 -14.73
CA TRP A 182 -9.58 24.42 -13.56
C TRP A 182 -8.47 23.93 -12.61
N GLY A 183 -7.51 23.18 -13.15
CA GLY A 183 -6.27 22.75 -12.49
C GLY A 183 -5.11 22.80 -13.47
#